data_AF-A0A968Q6K0-F1
#
_entry.id   AF-A0A968Q6K0-F1
#
_cell.length_a   1.000
_cell.length_b   1.000
_cell.length_c   1.000
_cell.angle_alpha   90.00
_cell.angle_beta   90.00
_cell.angle_gamma   90.00
#
_symmetry.space_group_name_H-M   'P 1'
#
loop_
_entity.id
_entity.type
_entity.pdbx_description
1 polymer ?
#
loop_
_entity_poly.entity_id
_entity_poly.type
_entity_poly.pdbx_seq_one_letter_code
_entity_poly.pdbx_strand_id
1 'polypeptide(L)'
;MGIHVGLLGLGTVGSGVVKILLDPASRHPLLSQLNLVRVGVRTLDKPRSTDIPADWLTTDLEAMVSDPSIAIVIEVIGGLEPARSLILKAIRHGKHVVTANKAVIARYGDEIFTAANEAGVYVLLEAAVGGGIPVIQPLKQALGVNRIEAVTG
;
A
#
# COMPACT_ATOMS: atom_id res chain seq x y z
N MET A 1 -2.40 -18.98 10.71
CA MET A 1 -2.53 -17.59 11.17
C MET A 1 -2.47 -16.71 9.94
N GLY A 2 -3.48 -15.88 9.68
CA GLY A 2 -3.46 -14.96 8.52
C GLY A 2 -2.65 -13.70 8.82
N ILE A 3 -2.21 -13.01 7.78
CA ILE A 3 -1.50 -11.73 7.83
C ILE A 3 -2.54 -10.62 7.72
N HIS A 4 -2.63 -9.78 8.74
CA HIS A 4 -3.57 -8.67 8.75
C HIS A 4 -3.02 -7.46 7.99
N VAL A 5 -3.89 -6.84 7.19
CA VAL A 5 -3.58 -5.74 6.31
C VAL A 5 -4.54 -4.57 6.58
N GLY A 6 -4.00 -3.36 6.64
CA GLY A 6 -4.75 -2.11 6.67
C GLY A 6 -4.67 -1.38 5.33
N LEU A 7 -5.78 -0.82 4.87
CA LEU A 7 -5.84 -0.06 3.62
C LEU A 7 -6.05 1.43 3.91
N LEU A 8 -5.12 2.27 3.49
CA LEU A 8 -5.22 3.73 3.53
C LEU A 8 -5.73 4.25 2.18
N GLY A 9 -6.96 4.76 2.17
CA GLY A 9 -7.59 5.30 0.97
C GLY A 9 -8.54 4.30 0.31
N LEU A 10 -9.74 4.79 0.01
CA LEU A 10 -10.80 4.00 -0.61
C LEU A 10 -11.39 4.74 -1.83
N GLY A 11 -10.48 5.19 -2.70
CA GLY A 11 -10.81 5.71 -4.03
C GLY A 11 -10.90 4.58 -5.06
N THR A 12 -10.69 4.89 -6.35
CA THR A 12 -10.75 3.91 -7.44
C THR A 12 -9.79 2.73 -7.22
N VAL A 13 -8.53 3.02 -6.91
CA VAL A 13 -7.51 1.97 -6.68
C VAL A 13 -7.83 1.16 -5.43
N GLY A 14 -8.09 1.83 -4.30
CA GLY A 14 -8.45 1.15 -3.05
C GLY A 14 -9.68 0.26 -3.18
N SER A 15 -10.69 0.69 -3.96
CA SER A 15 -11.88 -0.10 -4.24
C SER A 15 -11.57 -1.36 -5.06
N GLY A 16 -10.66 -1.26 -6.03
CA GLY A 16 -10.15 -2.42 -6.77
C GLY A 16 -9.41 -3.41 -5.88
N VAL A 17 -8.55 -2.91 -4.97
CA VAL A 17 -7.84 -3.74 -3.99
C VAL A 17 -8.83 -4.50 -3.09
N VAL A 18 -9.82 -3.80 -2.53
CA VAL A 18 -10.88 -4.42 -1.72
C VAL A 18 -11.60 -5.52 -2.49
N LYS A 19 -12.03 -5.24 -3.73
CA LYS A 19 -12.73 -6.21 -4.57
C LYS A 19 -11.91 -7.48 -4.78
N ILE A 20 -10.61 -7.36 -5.04
CA ILE A 20 -9.72 -8.51 -5.22
C ILE A 20 -9.54 -9.27 -3.90
N LEU A 21 -9.29 -8.59 -2.78
CA LEU A 21 -9.04 -9.25 -1.51
C LEU A 21 -10.26 -10.00 -0.97
N LEU A 22 -11.46 -9.46 -1.19
CA LEU A 22 -12.74 -10.00 -0.73
C LEU A 22 -13.41 -10.96 -1.72
N ASP A 23 -12.81 -11.22 -2.88
CA ASP A 23 -13.31 -12.20 -3.86
C ASP A 23 -12.42 -13.46 -3.85
N PRO A 24 -12.80 -14.51 -3.10
CA PRO A 24 -12.00 -15.72 -3.00
C PRO A 24 -11.84 -16.48 -4.33
N ALA A 25 -12.79 -16.34 -5.26
CA ALA A 25 -12.77 -17.04 -6.53
C ALA A 25 -11.81 -16.38 -7.53
N SER A 26 -11.66 -15.06 -7.43
CA SER A 26 -10.85 -14.27 -8.36
C SER A 26 -9.43 -13.98 -7.87
N ARG A 27 -9.13 -14.23 -6.58
CA ARG A 27 -7.82 -13.90 -6.00
C ARG A 27 -6.80 -15.02 -6.14
N HIS A 28 -5.55 -14.63 -6.39
CA HIS A 28 -4.43 -15.57 -6.44
C HIS A 28 -4.28 -16.31 -5.09
N PRO A 29 -3.97 -17.63 -5.08
CA PRO A 29 -3.87 -18.41 -3.84
C PRO A 29 -2.88 -17.85 -2.80
N LEU A 30 -1.84 -17.14 -3.23
CA LEU A 30 -0.90 -16.47 -2.32
C LEU A 30 -1.56 -15.38 -1.47
N LEU A 31 -2.66 -14.80 -1.93
CA LEU A 31 -3.43 -13.80 -1.19
C LEU A 31 -4.39 -14.44 -0.17
N SER A 32 -4.51 -15.78 -0.15
CA SER A 32 -5.43 -16.48 0.74
C SER A 32 -5.18 -16.22 2.23
N GLN A 33 -3.94 -15.90 2.58
CA GLN A 33 -3.51 -15.62 3.94
C GLN A 33 -3.70 -14.15 4.33
N LEU A 34 -4.00 -13.26 3.38
CA LEU A 34 -4.20 -11.84 3.68
C LEU A 34 -5.62 -11.58 4.17
N ASN A 35 -5.72 -10.93 5.33
CA ASN A 35 -6.97 -10.50 5.93
C ASN A 35 -6.99 -8.96 5.94
N LEU A 36 -7.87 -8.36 5.14
CA LEU A 36 -8.16 -6.93 5.28
C LEU A 36 -8.95 -6.73 6.57
N VAL A 37 -8.43 -5.95 7.52
CA VAL A 37 -9.05 -5.76 8.84
C VAL A 37 -9.48 -4.34 9.11
N ARG A 38 -8.90 -3.36 8.42
CA ARG A 38 -9.20 -1.93 8.58
C ARG A 38 -9.03 -1.18 7.27
N VAL A 39 -9.90 -0.18 7.07
CA VAL A 39 -9.84 0.72 5.92
C VAL A 39 -9.94 2.18 6.38
N GLY A 40 -8.83 2.90 6.25
CA GLY A 40 -8.71 4.31 6.55
C GLY A 40 -9.27 5.19 5.44
N VAL A 41 -10.21 6.08 5.78
CA VAL A 41 -10.86 7.01 4.86
C VAL A 41 -10.96 8.41 5.46
N ARG A 42 -11.12 9.44 4.62
CA ARG A 42 -11.30 10.82 5.10
C ARG A 42 -12.69 11.10 5.68
N THR A 43 -13.72 10.43 5.16
CA THR A 43 -15.13 10.66 5.51
C THR A 43 -15.83 9.31 5.49
N LEU A 44 -16.66 9.00 6.50
CA LEU A 44 -17.34 7.72 6.64
C LEU A 44 -18.61 7.64 5.77
N ASP A 45 -19.26 8.77 5.58
CA ASP A 45 -20.59 8.97 5.02
C ASP A 45 -20.58 9.18 3.49
N LYS A 46 -19.40 9.14 2.86
CA LYS A 46 -19.27 9.17 1.40
C LYS A 46 -19.86 7.88 0.80
N PRO A 47 -20.75 7.94 -0.20
CA PRO A 47 -21.22 6.77 -0.93
C PRO A 47 -20.05 6.01 -1.57
N ARG A 48 -20.04 4.69 -1.46
CA ARG A 48 -18.99 3.82 -1.98
C ARG A 48 -19.58 2.73 -2.86
N SER A 49 -18.82 2.33 -3.87
CA SER A 49 -19.19 1.25 -4.79
C SER A 49 -18.78 -0.13 -4.27
N THR A 50 -18.08 -0.20 -3.14
CA THR A 50 -17.59 -1.44 -2.53
C THR A 50 -18.38 -1.78 -1.28
N ASP A 51 -18.79 -3.04 -1.20
CA ASP A 51 -19.44 -3.60 -0.02
C ASP A 51 -18.36 -4.02 0.99
N ILE A 52 -18.14 -3.17 1.99
CA ILE A 52 -17.22 -3.45 3.10
C ILE A 52 -17.96 -3.25 4.42
N PRO A 53 -17.68 -4.09 5.43
CA PRO A 53 -18.26 -3.91 6.76
C PRO A 53 -17.98 -2.49 7.30
N ALA A 54 -19.04 -1.81 7.76
CA ALA A 54 -18.95 -0.43 8.21
C ALA A 54 -18.02 -0.27 9.42
N ASP A 55 -17.89 -1.31 10.24
CA ASP A 55 -17.00 -1.39 11.39
C ASP A 55 -15.51 -1.47 11.01
N TRP A 56 -15.17 -1.79 9.76
CA TRP A 56 -13.78 -1.76 9.27
C TRP A 56 -13.33 -0.35 8.90
N LEU A 57 -14.27 0.53 8.56
CA LEU A 57 -13.97 1.91 8.20
C LEU A 57 -13.51 2.70 9.42
N THR A 58 -12.48 3.52 9.22
CA THR A 58 -12.00 4.44 10.26
C THR A 58 -11.52 5.74 9.64
N THR A 59 -11.70 6.85 10.37
CA THR A 59 -11.06 8.13 10.08
C THR A 59 -9.79 8.35 10.90
N ASP A 60 -9.54 7.51 11.91
CA ASP A 60 -8.31 7.52 12.70
C ASP A 60 -7.22 6.72 11.97
N LEU A 61 -6.62 7.39 10.98
CA LEU A 61 -5.56 6.81 10.15
C LEU A 61 -4.29 6.53 10.97
N GLU A 62 -4.04 7.36 11.99
CA GLU A 62 -2.86 7.26 12.83
C GLU A 62 -2.89 6.03 13.72
N ALA A 63 -4.03 5.77 14.39
CA ALA A 63 -4.21 4.55 15.18
C ALA A 63 -4.07 3.30 14.30
N MET A 64 -4.61 3.33 13.08
CA MET A 64 -4.52 2.20 12.15
C MET A 64 -3.06 1.88 11.77
N VAL A 65 -2.24 2.90 11.43
CA VAL A 65 -0.84 2.66 11.07
C VAL A 65 0.07 2.33 12.25
N SER A 66 -0.40 2.46 13.49
CA SER A 66 0.31 2.03 14.70
C SER A 66 -0.24 0.75 15.33
N ASP A 67 -1.38 0.23 14.86
CA ASP A 67 -2.03 -0.96 15.41
C ASP A 67 -1.10 -2.19 15.29
N PRO A 68 -0.65 -2.80 16.40
CA PRO A 68 0.29 -3.93 16.37
C PRO A 68 -0.29 -5.19 15.71
N SER A 69 -1.62 -5.28 15.57
CA SER A 69 -2.26 -6.40 14.88
C SER A 69 -2.11 -6.31 13.36
N ILE A 70 -1.82 -5.13 12.79
CA ILE A 70 -1.65 -4.92 11.35
C ILE A 70 -0.18 -5.05 10.96
N ALA A 71 0.13 -6.01 10.08
CA ALA A 71 1.49 -6.25 9.61
C ALA A 71 1.85 -5.46 8.34
N ILE A 72 0.85 -5.20 7.48
CA ILE A 72 1.04 -4.54 6.18
C ILE A 72 0.07 -3.37 6.05
N VAL A 73 0.57 -2.22 5.58
CA VAL A 73 -0.22 -1.06 5.21
C VAL A 73 -0.19 -0.87 3.70
N ILE A 74 -1.36 -0.85 3.07
CA ILE A 74 -1.52 -0.50 1.66
C ILE A 74 -1.90 0.98 1.58
N GLU A 75 -1.09 1.83 0.96
CA GLU A 75 -1.34 3.27 0.82
C GLU A 75 -1.71 3.68 -0.61
N VAL A 76 -2.92 4.20 -0.75
CA VAL A 76 -3.52 4.65 -2.01
C VAL A 76 -4.38 5.92 -1.81
N ILE A 77 -3.97 6.79 -0.87
CA ILE A 77 -4.68 8.06 -0.58
C ILE A 77 -4.45 9.05 -1.73
N GLY A 78 -3.22 9.09 -2.26
CA GLY A 78 -2.78 10.12 -3.20
C GLY A 78 -2.40 11.43 -2.50
N GLY A 79 -1.74 12.32 -3.24
CA GLY A 79 -1.19 13.56 -2.67
C GLY A 79 0.02 13.31 -1.77
N LEU A 80 0.56 14.36 -1.15
CA LEU A 80 1.80 14.26 -0.35
C LEU A 80 1.53 14.02 1.13
N GLU A 81 0.67 14.84 1.74
CA GLU A 81 0.24 14.69 3.12
C GLU A 81 -1.28 14.45 3.15
N PRO A 82 -1.78 13.58 4.03
CA PRO A 82 -1.07 12.91 5.14
C PRO A 82 -0.29 11.63 4.73
N ALA A 83 -0.24 11.29 3.44
CA ALA A 83 0.32 10.02 2.97
C ALA A 83 1.77 9.78 3.42
N ARG A 84 2.68 10.75 3.25
CA ARG A 84 4.07 10.65 3.72
C ARG A 84 4.14 10.38 5.23
N SER A 85 3.46 11.20 6.03
CA SER A 85 3.49 11.07 7.49
C SER A 85 2.98 9.70 7.96
N LEU A 86 1.93 9.19 7.32
CA LEU A 86 1.36 7.86 7.62
C LEU A 86 2.30 6.72 7.20
N ILE A 87 2.95 6.81 6.04
CA ILE A 87 3.95 5.83 5.60
C ILE A 87 5.11 5.75 6.58
N LEU A 88 5.71 6.89 6.93
CA LEU A 88 6.83 6.93 7.88
C LEU A 88 6.42 6.43 9.27
N LYS A 89 5.19 6.72 9.71
CA LYS A 89 4.66 6.19 10.97
C LYS A 89 4.48 4.67 10.92
N ALA A 90 3.91 4.13 9.84
CA ALA A 90 3.79 2.68 9.64
C ALA A 90 5.16 1.98 9.71
N ILE A 91 6.17 2.55 9.03
CA ILE A 91 7.54 2.05 9.05
C ILE A 91 8.13 2.05 10.47
N ARG A 92 7.98 3.16 11.22
CA ARG A 92 8.44 3.24 12.62
C ARG A 92 7.77 2.19 13.53
N HIS A 93 6.57 1.74 13.19
CA HIS A 93 5.86 0.67 13.88
C HIS A 93 6.10 -0.73 13.28
N GLY A 94 7.17 -0.90 12.49
CA GLY A 94 7.60 -2.19 11.97
C GLY A 94 6.68 -2.77 10.89
N LYS A 95 5.89 -1.94 10.21
CA LYS A 95 4.93 -2.41 9.19
C LYS A 95 5.56 -2.35 7.81
N HIS A 96 5.29 -3.39 7.01
CA HIS A 96 5.57 -3.31 5.57
C HIS A 96 4.57 -2.36 4.90
N VAL A 97 5.01 -1.67 3.86
CA VAL A 97 4.18 -0.72 3.12
C VAL A 97 4.12 -1.10 1.65
N VAL A 98 2.92 -1.08 1.06
CA VAL A 98 2.71 -1.15 -0.39
C VAL A 98 2.01 0.12 -0.80
N THR A 99 2.52 0.87 -1.78
CA THR A 99 1.92 2.14 -2.21
C THR A 99 1.78 2.24 -3.73
N ALA A 100 0.71 2.92 -4.18
CA ALA A 100 0.55 3.36 -5.57
C ALA A 100 0.78 4.87 -5.74
N ASN A 101 1.23 5.56 -4.69
CA ASN A 101 1.31 7.01 -4.65
C ASN A 101 2.63 7.53 -5.23
N LYS A 102 2.62 7.73 -6.55
CA LYS A 102 3.76 8.27 -7.30
C LYS A 102 4.24 9.64 -6.78
N ALA A 103 3.34 10.49 -6.26
CA ALA A 103 3.71 11.83 -5.83
C ALA A 103 4.61 11.80 -4.57
N VAL A 104 4.27 10.94 -3.61
CA VAL A 104 5.08 10.75 -2.40
C VAL A 104 6.40 10.09 -2.73
N ILE A 105 6.39 9.01 -3.52
CA ILE A 105 7.62 8.29 -3.86
C ILE A 105 8.57 9.18 -4.67
N ALA A 106 8.07 9.98 -5.62
CA ALA A 106 8.91 10.87 -6.41
C ALA A 106 9.55 11.99 -5.58
N ARG A 107 8.87 12.48 -4.52
CA ARG A 107 9.35 13.60 -3.72
C ARG A 107 10.11 13.19 -2.45
N TYR A 108 9.77 12.04 -1.87
CA TYR A 108 10.24 11.59 -0.56
C TYR A 108 10.70 10.13 -0.56
N GLY A 109 10.95 9.54 -1.73
CA GLY A 109 11.40 8.15 -1.85
C GLY A 109 12.64 7.86 -1.02
N ASP A 110 13.68 8.70 -1.13
CA ASP A 110 14.95 8.50 -0.41
C ASP A 110 14.75 8.44 1.12
N GLU A 111 13.95 9.36 1.67
CA GLU A 111 13.60 9.38 3.09
C GLU A 111 12.87 8.09 3.50
N ILE A 112 11.86 7.69 2.71
CA ILE A 112 11.02 6.53 2.98
C ILE A 112 11.82 5.23 2.91
N PHE A 113 12.67 5.06 1.89
CA PHE A 113 13.49 3.85 1.74
C PHE A 113 14.59 3.78 2.79
N THR A 114 15.18 4.91 3.17
CA THR A 114 16.15 4.95 4.27
C THR A 114 15.50 4.48 5.57
N ALA A 115 14.36 5.08 5.94
CA ALA A 115 13.63 4.68 7.14
C ALA A 115 13.19 3.20 7.11
N ALA A 116 12.75 2.71 5.94
CA ALA A 116 12.36 1.32 5.76
C ALA A 116 13.52 0.34 5.98
N ASN A 117 14.70 0.67 5.43
CA ASN A 117 15.91 -0.12 5.60
C ASN A 117 16.36 -0.15 7.07
N GLU A 118 16.33 0.99 7.75
CA GLU A 118 16.68 1.09 9.18
C GLU A 118 15.72 0.28 10.06
N ALA A 119 14.43 0.27 9.73
CA ALA A 119 13.41 -0.50 10.45
C ALA A 119 13.36 -1.98 10.04
N GLY A 120 14.09 -2.40 9.01
CA GLY A 120 14.08 -3.78 8.51
C GLY A 120 12.76 -4.19 7.84
N VAL A 121 12.04 -3.23 7.22
CA VAL A 121 10.74 -3.47 6.57
C VAL A 121 10.80 -3.17 5.08
N TYR A 122 9.91 -3.81 4.30
CA TYR A 122 9.77 -3.53 2.88
C TYR A 122 8.82 -2.36 2.59
N VAL A 123 9.19 -1.54 1.62
CA VAL A 123 8.31 -0.58 0.93
C VAL A 123 8.28 -0.95 -0.55
N LEU A 124 7.11 -1.34 -1.06
CA LEU A 124 6.88 -1.74 -2.45
C LEU A 124 6.02 -0.71 -3.19
N LEU A 125 6.36 -0.40 -4.44
CA LEU A 125 5.79 0.74 -5.18
C LEU A 125 5.36 0.43 -6.62
N GLU A 126 5.26 -0.84 -7.01
CA GLU A 126 5.02 -1.25 -8.41
C GLU A 126 3.86 -0.46 -9.05
N ALA A 127 2.72 -0.38 -8.37
CA ALA A 127 1.52 0.32 -8.86
C ALA A 127 1.68 1.84 -9.07
N ALA A 128 2.77 2.45 -8.60
CA ALA A 128 3.08 3.86 -8.82
C ALA A 128 3.66 4.14 -10.23
N VAL A 129 4.15 3.11 -10.94
CA VAL A 129 4.82 3.22 -12.24
C VAL A 129 4.22 2.22 -13.23
N GLY A 130 3.76 2.67 -14.39
CA GLY A 130 3.19 1.77 -15.41
C GLY A 130 1.87 1.09 -15.02
N GLY A 131 1.27 1.45 -13.87
CA GLY A 131 -0.02 0.92 -13.44
C GLY A 131 0.05 -0.57 -13.09
N GLY A 132 -0.60 -1.40 -13.91
CA GLY A 132 -0.57 -2.86 -13.76
C GLY A 132 0.57 -3.56 -14.51
N ILE A 133 1.35 -2.81 -15.30
CA ILE A 133 2.49 -3.36 -16.04
C ILE A 133 3.65 -3.49 -15.04
N PRO A 134 4.24 -4.69 -14.86
CA PRO A 134 5.39 -4.84 -13.98
C PRO A 134 6.61 -4.14 -14.61
N VAL A 135 7.06 -3.03 -14.02
CA VAL A 135 8.21 -2.25 -14.49
C VAL A 135 9.32 -2.25 -13.45
N ILE A 136 8.97 -2.03 -12.19
CA ILE A 136 9.92 -1.93 -11.07
C ILE A 136 10.56 -3.28 -10.78
N GLN A 137 9.77 -4.35 -10.65
CA GLN A 137 10.32 -5.68 -10.36
C GLN A 137 11.32 -6.15 -11.43
N PRO A 138 11.02 -6.11 -12.75
CA PRO A 138 12.00 -6.47 -13.77
C PRO A 138 13.29 -5.65 -13.71
N LEU A 139 13.19 -4.33 -13.49
CA LEU A 139 14.37 -3.46 -13.37
C LEU A 139 15.22 -3.81 -12.15
N LYS A 140 14.60 -4.14 -11.01
CA LYS A 140 15.33 -4.46 -9.78
C LYS A 140 15.89 -5.89 -9.73
N GLN A 141 15.19 -6.86 -10.33
CA GLN A 141 15.50 -8.28 -10.17
C GLN A 141 16.01 -8.90 -11.47
N ALA A 142 15.17 -8.92 -12.52
CA ALA A 142 15.50 -9.62 -13.76
C ALA A 142 16.68 -8.98 -14.51
N LEU A 143 16.78 -7.65 -14.45
CA LEU A 143 17.81 -6.88 -15.13
C LEU A 143 18.93 -6.41 -14.20
N GLY A 144 19.00 -6.90 -12.96
CA GLY A 144 19.97 -6.42 -11.95
C GLY A 144 21.45 -6.61 -12.31
N VAL A 145 21.76 -7.48 -13.28
CA VAL A 145 23.12 -7.68 -13.83
C VAL A 145 23.42 -6.84 -15.07
N ASN A 146 22.41 -6.16 -15.63
CA ASN A 146 22.55 -5.36 -16.84
C ASN A 146 22.78 -3.90 -16.47
N ARG A 147 23.59 -3.22 -17.29
CA ARG A 147 23.68 -1.76 -17.24
C ARG A 147 22.57 -1.17 -18.10
N ILE A 148 21.58 -0.57 -17.44
CA ILE A 148 20.48 0.10 -18.14
C ILE A 148 20.98 1.45 -18.68
N GLU A 149 20.97 1.63 -19.99
CA GLU A 149 21.42 2.86 -20.64
C GLU A 149 20.30 3.90 -20.80
N ALA A 150 19.07 3.45 -21.05
CA ALA A 150 17.90 4.32 -21.20
C ALA A 150 16.60 3.58 -20.88
N VAL A 151 15.61 4.34 -20.42
CA VAL A 151 14.21 3.91 -20.26
C VAL A 151 13.32 5.00 -20.85
N THR A 152 12.42 4.64 -21.75
CA THR A 152 11.54 5.57 -22.47
C THR A 152 10.11 5.04 -22.48
N GLY A 153 9.13 5.88 -22.18
CA GLY A 153 7.70 5.53 -22.15
C GLY A 153 6.82 6.68 -21.73
#